data_AF-A0A7Z7NPH0-F1
#
_entry.id   AF-A0A7Z7NPH0-F1
#
_cell.length_a   1.000
_cell.length_b   1.000
_cell.length_c   1.000
_cell.angle_alpha   90.00
_cell.angle_beta   90.00
_cell.angle_gamma   90.00
#
_symmetry.space_group_name_H-M   'P 1'
#
loop_
_entity.id
_entity.type
_entity.pdbx_description
1 polymer ?
#
loop_
_entity_poly.entity_id
_entity_poly.type
_entity_poly.pdbx_seq_one_letter_code
_entity_poly.pdbx_strand_id
1 'polypeptide(L)' 'MLKRLEADRFAWPREATVAMLTVEPLHWLLQGIDIEAMRRHPHREYHRAA' A
#
# COMPACT_ATOMS: atom_id res chain seq x y z
N MET A 1 -22.38 2.30 14.89
CA MET A 1 -21.14 1.64 14.41
C MET A 1 -20.70 2.38 13.16
N LEU A 2 -19.58 3.12 13.22
CA LEU A 2 -19.15 3.98 12.13
C LEU A 2 -18.47 3.14 11.05
N LYS A 3 -19.11 2.99 9.89
CA LYS A 3 -18.50 2.38 8.70
C LYS A 3 -17.36 3.29 8.24
N ARG A 4 -16.15 2.95 8.68
CA ARG A 4 -14.92 3.72 8.42
C ARG A 4 -14.59 3.88 6.93
N LEU A 5 -15.19 3.05 6.08
CA LEU A 5 -15.03 3.03 4.62
C LEU A 5 -15.90 4.06 3.89
N GLU A 6 -16.88 4.70 4.54
CA GLU A 6 -17.74 5.72 3.89
C GLU A 6 -17.18 7.14 4.04
N ALA A 7 -16.34 7.38 5.06
CA ALA A 7 -15.83 8.71 5.38
C ALA A 7 -14.59 9.11 4.57
N ASP A 8 -13.75 8.14 4.20
CA ASP A 8 -12.49 8.38 3.52
C ASP A 8 -12.42 7.55 2.24
N ARG A 9 -12.21 8.21 1.09
CA ARG A 9 -12.08 7.54 -0.21
C ARG A 9 -10.79 6.75 -0.21
N PHE A 10 -10.85 5.47 -0.60
CA PHE A 10 -9.66 4.64 -0.78
C PHE A 10 -8.63 5.34 -1.68
N ALA A 11 -7.36 5.25 -1.30
CA ALA A 11 -6.22 5.74 -2.08
C ALA A 11 -5.96 4.82 -3.29
N TRP A 12 -6.91 4.83 -4.24
CA TRP A 12 -6.84 4.00 -5.43
C TRP A 12 -5.72 4.47 -6.36
N PRO A 13 -4.91 3.56 -6.93
CA PRO A 13 -3.80 3.91 -7.80
C PRO A 13 -4.26 4.73 -9.01
N ARG A 14 -3.65 5.88 -9.22
CA ARG A 14 -4.09 6.86 -10.23
C ARG A 14 -3.71 6.45 -11.65
N GLU A 15 -2.66 5.65 -11.80
CA GLU A 15 -2.19 5.17 -13.11
C GLU A 15 -3.03 4.02 -13.67
N ALA A 16 -3.93 3.41 -12.89
CA ALA A 16 -4.67 2.21 -13.29
C ALA A 16 -6.19 2.33 -13.09
N THR A 17 -6.93 2.29 -14.21
CA THR A 17 -8.40 2.12 -14.20
C THR A 17 -8.80 0.76 -13.61
N VAL A 18 -8.02 -0.29 -13.85
CA VAL A 18 -8.13 -1.60 -13.19
C VAL A 18 -6.75 -2.00 -12.69
N ALA A 19 -6.58 -2.06 -11.36
CA ALA A 19 -5.34 -2.47 -10.74
C ALA A 19 -5.36 -3.97 -10.42
N MET A 20 -4.35 -4.71 -10.88
CA MET A 20 -4.11 -6.10 -10.47
C MET A 20 -3.39 -6.09 -9.11
N LEU A 21 -4.15 -6.27 -8.04
CA LEU A 21 -3.64 -6.26 -6.67
C LEU A 21 -3.58 -7.67 -6.12
N THR A 22 -2.50 -8.00 -5.41
CA THR A 22 -2.49 -9.20 -4.57
C THR A 22 -3.29 -8.93 -3.27
N VAL A 23 -3.51 -9.97 -2.46
CA VAL A 23 -4.29 -9.84 -1.21
C VAL A 23 -3.71 -8.79 -0.25
N GLU A 24 -2.38 -8.66 -0.21
CA GLU A 24 -1.71 -7.76 0.73
C GLU A 24 -1.91 -6.27 0.38
N PRO A 25 -1.63 -5.82 -0.86
CA PRO A 25 -1.97 -4.46 -1.31
C PRO A 25 -3.45 -4.13 -1.19
N LEU A 26 -4.35 -5.11 -1.41
CA LEU A 26 -5.78 -4.90 -1.21
C LEU A 26 -6.12 -4.60 0.26
N HIS A 27 -5.54 -5.35 1.21
CA HIS A 27 -5.74 -5.06 2.63
C HIS A 27 -5.22 -3.68 3.02
N TRP A 28 -4.08 -3.26 2.46
CA TRP A 28 -3.54 -1.91 2.70
C TRP A 28 -4.50 -0.82 2.22
N LEU A 29 -5.08 -0.95 1.02
CA LEU A 29 -6.11 -0.03 0.56
C LEU A 29 -7.30 0.01 1.53
N LEU A 30 -7.77 -1.13 2.01
CA LEU A 30 -8.86 -1.20 2.99
C LEU A 30 -8.53 -0.58 4.36
N GLN A 31 -7.23 -0.45 4.69
CA GLN A 31 -6.76 0.29 5.86
C GLN A 31 -6.53 1.79 5.58
N GLY A 32 -6.73 2.25 4.33
CA GLY A 32 -6.49 3.64 3.92
C GLY A 32 -5.04 3.95 3.57
N ILE A 33 -4.23 2.93 3.28
CA ILE A 33 -2.81 3.10 2.90
C ILE A 33 -2.72 3.32 1.39
N ASP A 34 -2.02 4.38 1.00
CA ASP A 34 -1.66 4.66 -0.40
C ASP A 34 -0.50 3.75 -0.83
N ILE A 35 -0.80 2.79 -1.71
CA ILE A 35 0.16 1.78 -2.20
C ILE A 35 1.17 2.38 -3.20
N GLU A 36 0.85 3.49 -3.85
CA GLU A 36 1.75 4.17 -4.80
C GLU A 36 2.85 4.97 -4.07
N ALA A 37 2.53 5.52 -2.89
CA ALA A 37 3.46 6.18 -1.99
C ALA A 37 4.38 5.21 -1.25
N MET A 38 4.12 3.89 -1.31
CA MET A 38 4.96 2.88 -0.67
C MET A 38 6.32 2.78 -1.36
N ARG A 39 7.30 3.46 -0.78
CA ARG A 39 8.68 3.39 -1.22
C ARG A 39 9.38 2.19 -0.56
N ARG A 40 9.87 1.25 -1.38
CA ARG A 40 10.76 0.19 -0.87
C ARG A 40 11.93 0.83 -0.14
N HIS A 41 12.30 0.26 1.00
CA HIS A 41 13.50 0.69 1.72
C HIS A 41 14.71 0.61 0.77
N PRO A 42 15.64 1.58 0.85
CA PRO A 42 16.87 1.51 0.09
C PRO A 42 17.58 0.20 0.40
N HIS A 43 18.19 -0.40 -0.62
CA HIS A 43 18.96 -1.62 -0.46
C HIS A 43 20.02 -1.39 0.63
N ARG A 44 19.94 -2.17 1.71
CA ARG A 44 20.93 -2.13 2.78
C ARG A 44 21.91 -3.26 2.52
N GLU A 45 23.15 -2.92 2.18
CA GLU A 45 24.24 -3.87 2.11
C GLU A 45 24.68 -4.19 3.55
N TYR A 46 24.42 -5.42 3.99
CA TYR A 46 24.87 -5.89 5.29
C TYR A 46 26.24 -6.52 5.11
N HIS A 47 27.28 -5.90 5.66
CA HIS A 47 28.58 -6.56 5.76
C HIS A 47 28.49 -7.71 6.76
N ARG A 48 28.93 -8.89 6.34
CA ARG A 48 29.09 -10.04 7.23
C ARG A 48 30.22 -9.74 8.21
N ALA A 49 29.96 -9.82 9.51
CA ALA A 49 31.01 -9.76 10.53
C ALA A 49 31.98 -10.93 10.33
N ALA A 50 33.27 -10.63 10.30
CA ALA A 50 34.36 -11.60 10.22
C ALA A 50 34.56 -12.35 11.54
#